data_AF-A0A2D5J8I8-F1
#
_entry.id   AF-A0A2D5J8I8-F1
#
_cell.length_a   1.000
_cell.length_b   1.000
_cell.length_c   1.000
_cell.angle_alpha   90.00
_cell.angle_beta   90.00
_cell.angle_gamma   90.00
#
_symmetry.space_group_name_H-M   'P 1'
#
loop_
_entity.id
_entity.type
_entity.pdbx_description
1 polymer ?
#
loop_
_entity_poly.entity_id
_entity_poly.type
_entity_poly.pdbx_seq_one_letter_code
_entity_poly.pdbx_strand_id
1 'polypeptide(L)' 'MNQMPHLLPPDLWMQRIFDAKAAREGQVVRRSVRDLEMIVGREAFEREIRRRGYHAVLNGDQVVIFCNNEPIRLWI' A
#
# COMPACT_ATOMS: atom_id res chain seq x y z
N MET A 1 -0.47 -23.34 10.87
CA MET A 1 -0.85 -22.44 11.98
C MET A 1 -1.63 -21.27 11.38
N ASN A 2 -2.95 -21.37 11.35
CA ASN A 2 -3.83 -20.35 10.79
C ASN A 2 -4.06 -19.27 11.87
N GLN A 3 -3.08 -18.36 12.02
CA GLN A 3 -3.31 -17.17 12.83
C GLN A 3 -4.23 -16.26 12.02
N MET A 4 -5.50 -16.17 12.44
CA MET A 4 -6.32 -15.04 12.07
C MET A 4 -5.53 -13.79 12.46
N PRO A 5 -5.16 -12.90 11.51
CA PRO A 5 -4.44 -11.71 11.87
C PRO A 5 -5.34 -10.94 12.84
N HIS A 6 -4.82 -10.57 14.01
CA HIS A 6 -5.39 -9.44 14.72
C HIS A 6 -5.33 -8.28 13.72
N LEU A 7 -6.45 -8.02 13.02
CA LEU A 7 -6.53 -6.98 12.01
C LEU A 7 -6.17 -5.70 12.75
N LEU A 8 -5.00 -5.14 12.43
CA LEU A 8 -4.62 -3.84 12.94
C LEU A 8 -5.75 -2.87 12.59
N PRO A 9 -6.07 -1.90 13.45
CA PRO A 9 -6.99 -0.84 13.07
C PRO A 9 -6.61 -0.27 11.71
N PRO A 10 -7.57 -0.01 10.80
CA PRO A 10 -7.30 0.39 9.42
C PRO A 10 -6.30 1.56 9.33
N ASP A 11 -6.49 2.57 10.19
CA ASP A 11 -5.64 3.76 10.24
C ASP A 11 -4.20 3.43 10.66
N LEU A 12 -4.02 2.54 11.63
CA LEU A 12 -2.70 2.11 12.09
C LEU A 12 -2.00 1.25 11.04
N TRP A 13 -2.73 0.39 10.33
CA TRP A 13 -2.16 -0.39 9.23
C TRP A 13 -1.67 0.53 8.12
N MET A 14 -2.49 1.52 7.73
CA MET A 14 -2.14 2.51 6.74
C MET A 14 -0.93 3.35 7.17
N GLN A 15 -0.92 3.81 8.43
CA GLN A 15 0.19 4.56 8.98
C GLN A 15 1.50 3.76 8.91
N ARG A 16 1.49 2.47 9.28
CA ARG A 16 2.68 1.61 9.23
C ARG A 16 3.25 1.42 7.83
N ILE A 17 2.43 1.49 6.78
CA ILE A 17 2.92 1.43 5.40
C ILE A 17 3.79 2.65 5.10
N PHE A 18 3.30 3.83 5.46
CA PHE A 18 3.94 5.09 5.09
C PHE A 18 5.00 5.57 6.09
N ASP A 19 5.01 5.03 7.31
CA ASP A 19 6.08 5.21 8.29
C ASP A 19 7.30 4.32 8.01
N ALA A 20 7.16 3.33 7.11
CA ALA A 20 8.26 2.49 6.69
C ALA A 20 9.40 3.33 6.09
N LYS A 21 10.64 2.95 6.40
CA LYS A 21 11.83 3.66 5.90
C LYS A 21 11.79 3.85 4.37
N ALA A 22 11.45 2.80 3.63
CA ALA A 22 11.31 2.86 2.18
C ALA A 22 10.29 3.90 1.70
N ALA A 23 9.13 4.01 2.37
CA ALA A 23 8.13 5.01 2.01
C ALA A 23 8.65 6.44 2.25
N ARG A 24 9.33 6.67 3.37
CA ARG A 24 9.91 7.98 3.72
C ARG A 24 11.04 8.40 2.78
N GLU A 25 11.76 7.43 2.23
CA GLU A 25 12.86 7.65 1.27
C GLU A 25 12.38 7.71 -0.19
N GLY A 26 11.06 7.76 -0.43
CA GLY A 26 10.50 7.86 -1.77
C GLY A 26 10.61 6.56 -2.60
N GLN A 27 10.86 5.43 -1.94
CA GLN A 27 11.05 4.13 -2.56
C GLN A 27 9.71 3.38 -2.70
N VAL A 28 9.80 2.06 -2.89
CA VAL A 28 8.65 1.20 -3.14
C VAL A 28 8.29 0.40 -1.88
N VAL A 29 6.99 0.30 -1.59
CA VAL A 29 6.44 -0.59 -0.56
C VAL A 29 5.54 -1.64 -1.21
N ARG A 30 5.59 -2.88 -0.69
CA ARG A 30 4.77 -3.99 -1.15
C ARG A 30 3.84 -4.51 -0.05
N ARG A 31 2.59 -4.80 -0.40
CA ARG A 31 1.58 -5.40 0.49
C ARG A 31 0.72 -6.42 -0.24
N SER A 32 0.12 -7.34 0.50
CA SER A 32 -0.85 -8.26 -0.07
C SER A 32 -2.15 -7.51 -0.40
N VAL A 33 -2.76 -7.83 -1.54
CA VAL A 33 -4.08 -7.29 -1.92
C VAL A 33 -5.13 -7.75 -0.91
N ARG A 34 -5.05 -9.01 -0.48
CA ARG A 34 -5.96 -9.58 0.52
C ARG A 34 -5.98 -8.77 1.82
N ASP A 35 -4.83 -8.45 2.40
CA ASP A 35 -4.78 -7.70 3.66
C ASP A 35 -5.24 -6.26 3.45
N LEU A 36 -4.90 -5.64 2.32
CA LEU A 36 -5.39 -4.30 1.98
C LEU A 36 -6.91 -4.27 1.94
N GLU A 37 -7.53 -5.22 1.23
CA GLU A 37 -8.98 -5.30 1.09
C GLU A 37 -9.67 -5.64 2.41
N MET A 38 -9.14 -6.60 3.18
CA MET A 38 -9.73 -7.02 4.45
C MET A 38 -9.57 -5.99 5.58
N ILE A 39 -8.45 -5.24 5.61
CA ILE A 39 -8.14 -4.33 6.73
C ILE A 39 -8.64 -2.92 6.45
N VAL A 40 -8.35 -2.38 5.26
CA VAL A 40 -8.62 -0.97 4.95
C VAL A 40 -9.78 -0.82 3.97
N GLY A 41 -9.87 -1.72 3.00
CA GLY A 41 -10.76 -1.58 1.85
C GLY A 41 -10.15 -0.69 0.77
N ARG A 42 -10.52 -0.99 -0.47
CA ARG A 42 -9.93 -0.40 -1.68
C ARG A 42 -10.14 1.12 -1.76
N GLU A 43 -11.35 1.60 -1.48
CA GLU A 43 -11.66 3.03 -1.60
C GLU A 43 -10.85 3.91 -0.64
N ALA A 44 -10.72 3.48 0.63
CA ALA A 44 -9.96 4.21 1.62
C ALA A 44 -8.47 4.22 1.27
N PHE A 45 -7.95 3.12 0.76
CA PHE A 45 -6.59 3.06 0.22
C PHE A 45 -6.38 3.99 -0.98
N GLU A 46 -7.26 3.95 -1.98
CA GLU A 46 -7.16 4.81 -3.16
C GLU A 46 -7.20 6.30 -2.80
N ARG A 47 -8.06 6.70 -1.85
CA ARG A 47 -8.09 8.08 -1.34
C ARG A 47 -6.75 8.49 -0.74
N GLU A 48 -6.15 7.62 0.06
CA GLU A 48 -4.88 7.93 0.72
C GLU A 48 -3.70 8.00 -0.26
N ILE A 49 -3.66 7.09 -1.26
CA ILE A 49 -2.66 7.14 -2.34
C ILE A 49 -2.77 8.45 -3.12
N ARG A 50 -3.99 8.86 -3.50
CA ARG A 50 -4.25 10.13 -4.19
C ARG A 50 -3.86 11.33 -3.34
N ARG A 51 -4.21 11.33 -2.05
CA ARG A 51 -3.89 12.42 -1.11
C ARG A 51 -2.37 12.65 -1.00
N ARG A 52 -1.57 11.59 -1.11
CA ARG A 52 -0.10 11.66 -1.04
C ARG A 52 0.59 11.97 -2.37
N GLY A 53 -0.14 11.94 -3.49
CA GLY A 53 0.45 12.02 -4.82
C GLY A 53 1.30 10.79 -5.15
N TYR A 54 0.91 9.62 -4.63
CA TYR A 54 1.61 8.36 -4.90
C TYR A 54 0.92 7.60 -6.02
N HIS A 55 1.60 6.56 -6.50
CA HIS A 55 1.03 5.62 -7.45
C HIS A 55 1.07 4.20 -6.88
N ALA A 56 0.11 3.36 -7.25
CA ALA A 56 0.09 1.96 -6.88
C ALA A 56 -0.29 1.10 -8.10
N VAL A 57 0.35 -0.06 -8.24
CA VAL A 57 0.02 -1.06 -9.25
C VAL A 57 -0.33 -2.39 -8.60
N LEU A 58 -1.23 -3.12 -9.23
CA LEU A 58 -1.56 -4.48 -8.86
C LEU A 58 -0.76 -5.44 -9.74
N ASN A 59 -0.16 -6.45 -9.10
CA ASN A 59 0.51 -7.54 -9.79
C ASN A 59 0.27 -8.83 -9.01
N GLY A 60 -0.61 -9.69 -9.53
CA GLY A 60 -1.06 -10.89 -8.82
C GLY A 60 -1.73 -10.54 -7.49
N ASP A 61 -1.26 -11.16 -6.42
CA ASP A 61 -1.76 -10.95 -5.06
C ASP A 61 -1.07 -9.79 -4.33
N GLN A 62 -0.27 -8.99 -5.04
CA GLN A 62 0.49 -7.88 -4.48
C GLN A 62 -0.02 -6.53 -5.00
N VAL A 63 -0.04 -5.56 -4.09
CA VAL A 63 -0.02 -4.14 -4.43
C VAL A 63 1.40 -3.62 -4.25
N VAL A 64 1.91 -2.93 -5.27
CA VAL A 64 3.22 -2.28 -5.29
C VAL A 64 2.98 -0.78 -5.29
N ILE A 65 3.43 -0.10 -4.24
CA ILE A 65 3.18 1.30 -3.97
C ILE A 65 4.47 2.07 -4.21
N PHE A 66 4.46 3.01 -5.14
CA PHE A 66 5.53 3.94 -5.41
C PHE A 66 5.33 5.18 -4.53
N CYS A 67 6.14 5.35 -3.49
CA CYS A 67 5.99 6.41 -2.49
C CYS A 67 6.62 7.75 -2.93
N ASN A 68 6.45 8.11 -4.20
CA ASN A 68 6.87 9.36 -4.79
C ASN A 68 5.85 9.80 -5.85
N ASN A 69 6.05 10.98 -6.44
CA ASN A 69 5.15 11.55 -7.43
C ASN A 69 5.67 11.37 -8.88
N GLU A 70 6.62 10.46 -9.09
CA GLU A 70 7.16 10.17 -10.42
C GLU A 70 6.17 9.30 -11.21
N PRO A 71 6.10 9.46 -12.55
CA PRO A 71 5.21 8.67 -13.38
C PRO A 71 5.69 7.22 -13.48
N ILE A 72 4.74 6.28 -13.48
CA ILE A 72 5.04 4.87 -13.76
C ILE A 72 5.26 4.69 -15.27
N ARG A 73 6.42 4.13 -15.64
CA ARG A 73 6.72 3.71 -17.02
C ARG A 73 6.88 2.20 -17.05
N LEU A 74 6.10 1.53 -17.88
CA LEU A 74 6.20 0.08 -18.12
C LEU A 74 7.15 -0.16 -19.29
N TRP A 75 8.16 -1.00 -19.07
CA TRP A 75 9.08 -1.46 -20.11
C TRP A 75 8.65 -2.86 -20.54
N ILE A 76 8.69 -3.13 -21.83
CA ILE A 76 8.40 -4.43 -22.45
C ILE A 76 9.55 -4.81 -23.38
#